data_AF-A0A7V9PUY2-F1
#
_entry.id   AF-A0A7V9PUY2-F1
#
_cell.length_a   1.000
_cell.length_b   1.000
_cell.length_c   1.000
_cell.angle_alpha   90.00
_cell.angle_beta   90.00
_cell.angle_gamma   90.00
#
_symmetry.space_group_name_H-M   'P 1'
#
loop_
_entity.id
_entity.type
_entity.pdbx_description
1 polymer ?
#
loop_
_entity_poly.entity_id
_entity_poly.type
_entity_poly.pdbx_seq_one_letter_code
_entity_poly.pdbx_strand_id
1 'polypeptide(L)' 'LEVYVGYLRRKTEAEEEVRLLHTVRGVGYVLRENAP' A
#
# COMPACT_ATOMS: atom_id res chain seq x y z
N LEU A 1 1.28 1.08 -13.00
CA LEU A 1 1.78 1.13 -11.59
C LEU A 1 1.08 0.10 -10.70
N GLU A 2 -0.23 -0.08 -10.85
CA GLU A 2 -1.05 -0.99 -10.02
C GLU A 2 -0.50 -2.42 -9.88
N VAL A 3 0.07 -2.99 -10.95
CA VAL A 3 0.70 -4.33 -10.90
C VAL A 3 1.85 -4.38 -9.89
N TYR A 4 2.76 -3.39 -9.95
CA TYR A 4 3.91 -3.32 -9.05
C TYR A 4 3.50 -2.96 -7.62
N VAL A 5 2.48 -2.12 -7.44
CA VAL A 5 1.88 -1.84 -6.14
C VAL A 5 1.31 -3.13 -5.53
N GLY A 6 0.63 -3.96 -6.34
CA GLY A 6 0.17 -5.28 -5.91
C GLY A 6 1.31 -6.20 -5.48
N TYR A 7 2.46 -6.15 -6.15
CA TYR A 7 3.64 -6.93 -5.76
C TYR A 7 4.22 -6.47 -4.43
N LEU A 8 4.27 -5.15 -4.20
CA LEU A 8 4.74 -4.59 -2.94
C LEU A 8 3.83 -4.96 -1.78
N ARG A 9 2.50 -4.89 -1.97
CA ARG A 9 1.53 -5.31 -0.93
C ARG A 9 1.70 -6.78 -0.57
N ARG A 10 1.84 -7.67 -1.55
CA ARG A 10 2.11 -9.10 -1.25
C ARG A 10 3.40 -9.35 -0.47
N LYS A 11 4.36 -8.41 -0.50
CA LYS A 11 5.62 -8.51 0.23
C LYS A 11 5.61 -7.84 1.60
N THR A 12 4.65 -6.95 1.87
CA THR A 12 4.66 -6.04 3.02
C THR A 12 3.35 -5.99 3.81
N GLU A 13 2.29 -6.61 3.28
CA GLU A 13 0.93 -6.63 3.84
C GLU A 13 0.36 -8.06 3.79
N ALA A 14 1.22 -9.09 3.78
CA ALA A 14 0.81 -10.49 3.82
C ALA A 14 0.47 -10.90 5.26
N GLU A 15 -0.24 -12.03 5.45
CA GLU A 15 -0.46 -12.63 6.78
C GLU A 15 -1.05 -11.66 7.84
N GLU A 16 -2.02 -10.84 7.45
CA GLU A 16 -2.67 -9.82 8.31
C GLU A 16 -1.76 -8.68 8.80
N GLU A 17 -0.58 -8.50 8.19
CA GLU A 17 0.26 -7.33 8.41
C GLU A 17 -0.45 -6.03 8.03
N VAL A 18 -0.05 -4.94 8.70
CA VAL A 18 -0.66 -3.62 8.57
C VAL A 18 -0.56 -3.13 7.13
N ARG A 19 -1.66 -2.60 6.57
CA ARG A 19 -1.66 -1.99 5.24
C ARG A 19 -0.80 -0.73 5.23
N LEU A 20 0.30 -0.76 4.48
CA LEU A 20 1.25 0.35 4.39
C LEU A 20 1.00 1.24 3.17
N LEU A 21 0.50 0.70 2.04
CA LEU A 21 0.36 1.46 0.80
C LEU A 21 -1.06 1.99 0.61
N HIS A 22 -1.20 3.32 0.64
CA HIS A 22 -2.46 4.04 0.52
C HIS A 22 -2.56 4.82 -0.79
N THR A 23 -3.73 4.82 -1.41
CA THR A 23 -3.98 5.57 -2.65
C THR A 23 -4.46 6.99 -2.33
N VAL A 24 -3.77 7.99 -2.86
CA VAL A 24 -4.20 9.39 -2.84
C VAL A 24 -4.70 9.77 -4.22
N ARG A 25 -6.02 9.97 -4.35
CA ARG A 25 -6.66 10.30 -5.63
C ARG A 25 -6.04 11.56 -6.25
N GLY A 26 -5.67 11.47 -7.53
CA GLY A 26 -5.05 12.59 -8.26
C GLY A 26 -3.58 12.85 -7.95
N VAL A 27 -2.95 12.10 -7.04
CA VAL A 27 -1.55 12.29 -6.63
C VAL A 27 -0.71 11.02 -6.83
N GLY A 28 -1.17 9.87 -6.33
CA GLY A 28 -0.41 8.62 -6.41
C GLY A 28 -0.56 7.75 -5.16
N TYR A 29 0.54 7.19 -4.69
CA TYR A 29 0.57 6.30 -3.51
C TYR A 29 1.44 6.87 -2.41
N VAL A 30 1.09 6.60 -1.15
CA VAL A 30 1.85 7.00 0.03
C VAL A 30 2.03 5.81 0.97
N LEU A 31 3.19 5.74 1.62
CA LEU A 31 3.50 4.76 2.65
C LEU A 31 3.10 5.31 4.03
N ARG A 32 2.20 4.64 4.76
CA ARG A 32 1.81 5.00 6.14
C ARG A 32 1.38 3.76 6.93
N GLU A 33 1.86 3.65 8.16
CA GLU A 33 1.50 2.56 9.09
C GLU A 33 0.13 2.77 9.74
N ASN A 34 -0.26 4.02 10.00
CA ASN A 34 -1.56 4.36 10.61
C ASN A 34 -2.29 5.34 9.70
N ALA A 35 -3.13 4.82 8.80
CA ALA A 35 -4.11 5.67 8.11
C ALA A 35 -5.31 5.88 9.06
N PRO A 36 -5.83 7.13 9.18
CA PRO A 36 -7.08 7.38 9.88
C PRO A 36 -8.28 6.71 9.19
#